data_AF-A0A0Q4ZT22-F1
#
_entry.id   AF-A0A0Q4ZT22-F1
#
_cell.length_a   1.000
_cell.length_b   1.000
_cell.length_c   1.000
_cell.angle_alpha   90.00
_cell.angle_beta   90.00
_cell.angle_gamma   90.00
#
_symmetry.space_group_name_H-M   'P 1'
#
loop_
_entity.id
_entity.type
_entity.pdbx_description
1 polymer ?
#
loop_
_entity_poly.entity_id
_entity_poly.type
_entity_poly.pdbx_seq_one_letter_code
_entity_poly.pdbx_strand_id
1 'polypeptide(L)'
;MRRAALAATTLALLTASAGVADAAKKKVQVPNRYDGTWSIEVVTLDGPCDRAYRYGVQIRRGEASYAGGEFNINGRVSQSGAVRAVISRGNDAADVVGRLGRSGTGNGTWTTTGLIACSGRWNAERRG
;
A
#
# COMPACT_ATOMS: atom_id res chain seq x y z
N MET A 1 -7.84 27.89 85.48
CA MET A 1 -8.77 27.50 84.40
C MET A 1 -7.95 27.23 83.15
N ARG A 2 -7.90 25.97 82.69
CA ARG A 2 -7.12 25.50 81.52
C ARG A 2 -7.89 25.73 80.23
N ARG A 3 -7.29 26.37 79.22
CA ARG A 3 -7.54 26.21 77.76
C ARG A 3 -6.36 26.86 77.00
N ALA A 4 -5.86 26.41 75.87
CA ALA A 4 -5.71 25.14 75.18
C ALA A 4 -4.80 25.50 73.99
N ALA A 5 -3.84 24.64 73.64
CA ALA A 5 -2.99 24.78 72.46
C ALA A 5 -3.83 24.77 71.17
N LEU A 6 -3.24 25.17 70.04
CA LEU A 6 -3.10 24.29 68.86
C LEU A 6 -2.26 24.97 67.78
N ALA A 7 -1.13 24.33 67.48
CA ALA A 7 -0.30 24.59 66.32
C ALA A 7 -1.04 24.18 65.04
N ALA A 8 -0.97 25.00 64.00
CA ALA A 8 -1.48 24.66 62.68
C ALA A 8 -0.31 24.34 61.76
N THR A 9 0.09 23.06 61.76
CA THR A 9 1.03 22.49 60.79
C THR A 9 0.28 22.23 59.48
N THR A 10 0.49 23.06 58.47
CA THR A 10 -0.07 22.84 57.12
C THR A 10 0.82 21.85 56.37
N LEU A 11 0.34 20.61 56.25
CA LEU A 11 0.96 19.54 55.47
C LEU A 11 0.60 19.72 53.99
N ALA A 12 1.54 20.17 53.16
CA ALA A 12 1.35 20.25 51.72
C ALA A 12 1.49 18.86 51.09
N LEU A 13 0.39 18.30 50.58
CA LEU A 13 0.37 17.05 49.83
C LEU A 13 0.98 17.25 48.43
N LEU A 14 2.13 16.64 48.19
CA LEU A 14 2.73 16.49 46.85
C LEU A 14 1.99 15.37 46.12
N THR A 15 1.14 15.73 45.15
CA THR A 15 0.51 14.78 44.24
C THR A 15 1.52 14.33 43.18
N ALA A 16 1.97 13.08 43.27
CA ALA A 16 2.78 12.44 42.24
C ALA A 16 1.88 12.10 41.03
N SER A 17 2.03 12.84 39.93
CA SER A 17 1.41 12.47 38.65
C SER A 17 2.22 11.34 38.01
N ALA A 18 1.64 10.14 38.00
CA ALA A 18 2.17 9.02 37.24
C ALA A 18 2.06 9.33 35.73
N GLY A 19 3.19 9.62 35.10
CA GLY A 19 3.27 9.74 33.64
C GLY A 19 2.93 8.40 33.00
N VAL A 20 1.84 8.35 32.23
CA VAL A 20 1.54 7.24 31.34
C VAL A 20 2.59 7.24 30.24
N ALA A 21 3.52 6.29 30.30
CA ALA A 21 4.48 6.07 29.23
C ALA A 21 3.71 5.53 28.01
N ASP A 22 3.49 6.40 27.01
CA ASP A 22 3.06 6.00 25.67
C ASP A 22 4.15 5.11 25.05
N ALA A 23 4.04 3.80 25.28
CA ALA A 23 4.83 2.79 24.60
C ALA A 23 4.44 2.78 23.12
N ALA A 24 5.13 3.60 22.31
CA ALA A 24 5.03 3.61 20.87
C ALA A 24 5.32 2.18 20.34
N LYS A 25 4.25 1.45 20.00
CA LYS A 25 4.36 0.13 19.38
C LYS A 25 5.04 0.30 18.02
N LYS A 26 6.34 0.02 17.94
CA LYS A 26 7.07 -0.07 16.67
C LYS A 26 6.38 -1.13 15.81
N LYS A 27 5.61 -0.69 14.81
CA LYS A 27 4.95 -1.61 13.86
C LYS A 27 6.05 -2.36 13.12
N VAL A 28 6.25 -3.63 13.47
CA VAL A 28 7.12 -4.54 12.73
C VAL A 28 6.47 -4.75 11.37
N GLN A 29 7.06 -4.17 10.33
CA GLN A 29 6.59 -4.33 8.96
C GLN A 29 7.06 -5.69 8.45
N VAL A 30 6.12 -6.61 8.24
CA VAL A 30 6.41 -7.90 7.62
C VAL A 30 6.65 -7.66 6.13
N PRO A 31 7.82 -8.01 5.58
CA PRO A 31 8.08 -7.88 4.15
C PRO A 31 7.00 -8.60 3.35
N ASN A 32 6.48 -7.96 2.30
CA ASN A 32 5.56 -8.66 1.44
C ASN A 32 6.38 -9.64 0.59
N ARG A 33 6.00 -10.92 0.56
CA ARG A 33 6.64 -11.96 -0.26
C ARG A 33 6.76 -11.54 -1.73
N TYR A 34 5.85 -10.71 -2.21
CA TYR A 34 5.80 -10.25 -3.58
C TYR A 34 6.65 -9.00 -3.85
N ASP A 35 7.30 -8.44 -2.81
CA ASP A 35 8.27 -7.37 -2.98
C ASP A 35 9.43 -7.81 -3.89
N GLY A 36 9.86 -6.89 -4.75
CA GLY A 36 10.87 -7.13 -5.78
C GLY A 36 10.52 -6.52 -7.13
N THR A 37 11.36 -6.79 -8.12
CA THR A 37 11.20 -6.32 -9.50
C THR A 37 10.38 -7.32 -10.29
N TRP A 38 9.44 -6.81 -11.09
CA TRP A 38 8.57 -7.58 -11.94
C TRP A 38 8.55 -7.00 -13.35
N SER A 39 8.39 -7.88 -14.33
CA SER A 39 8.02 -7.50 -15.68
C SER A 39 6.54 -7.78 -15.87
N ILE A 40 5.78 -6.76 -16.22
CA ILE A 40 4.35 -6.84 -16.49
C ILE A 40 4.14 -6.69 -17.99
N GLU A 41 3.63 -7.73 -18.62
CA GLU A 41 3.14 -7.68 -20.00
C GLU A 41 1.65 -7.33 -19.98
N VAL A 42 1.29 -6.27 -20.69
CA VAL A 42 -0.10 -5.81 -20.85
C VAL A 42 -0.52 -6.14 -22.27
N VAL A 43 -1.66 -6.80 -22.42
CA VAL A 43 -2.22 -7.20 -23.72
C VAL A 43 -3.63 -6.67 -23.83
N THR A 44 -3.89 -5.85 -24.86
CA THR A 44 -5.21 -5.37 -25.24
C THR A 44 -5.93 -6.47 -26.03
N LEU A 45 -7.14 -6.81 -25.61
CA LEU A 45 -8.00 -7.79 -26.27
C LEU A 45 -9.18 -7.14 -26.98
N ASP A 46 -9.63 -5.99 -26.48
CA ASP A 46 -10.76 -5.24 -27.04
C ASP A 46 -10.50 -3.73 -26.95
N GLY A 47 -11.01 -2.98 -27.92
CA GLY A 47 -10.85 -1.53 -28.05
C GLY A 47 -9.67 -1.07 -28.91
N PRO A 48 -9.54 0.24 -29.15
CA PRO A 48 -8.56 0.82 -30.08
C PRO A 48 -7.17 1.09 -29.48
N CYS A 49 -6.88 0.63 -28.26
CA CYS A 49 -5.57 0.82 -27.62
C CYS A 49 -4.47 -0.02 -28.28
N ASP A 50 -3.19 0.35 -28.16
CA ASP A 50 -2.14 -0.46 -28.79
C ASP A 50 -2.12 -1.88 -28.20
N ARG A 51 -1.66 -2.82 -29.02
CA ARG A 51 -1.90 -4.26 -28.79
C ARG A 51 -1.20 -4.81 -27.54
N ALA A 52 0.06 -4.46 -27.33
CA ALA A 52 0.82 -5.01 -26.21
C ALA A 52 2.00 -4.14 -25.80
N TYR A 53 2.27 -4.12 -24.50
CA TYR A 53 3.40 -3.41 -23.91
C TYR A 53 4.03 -4.24 -22.79
N ARG A 54 5.27 -3.90 -22.43
CA ARG A 54 5.94 -4.51 -21.28
C ARG A 54 6.57 -3.45 -20.39
N TYR A 55 6.26 -3.49 -19.11
CA TYR A 55 6.71 -2.52 -18.12
C TYR A 55 7.48 -3.20 -16.98
N GLY A 56 8.56 -2.56 -16.54
CA GLY A 56 9.27 -2.93 -15.31
C GLY A 56 8.61 -2.29 -14.10
N VAL A 57 7.97 -3.08 -13.25
CA VAL A 57 7.28 -2.62 -12.04
C VAL A 57 8.08 -3.04 -10.80
N GLN A 58 8.24 -2.11 -9.88
CA GLN A 58 8.81 -2.38 -8.57
C GLN A 58 7.69 -2.49 -7.54
N ILE A 59 7.70 -3.59 -6.78
CA ILE A 59 6.82 -3.76 -5.61
C ILE A 59 7.65 -3.55 -4.35
N ARG A 60 7.21 -2.66 -3.47
CA ARG A 60 7.82 -2.40 -2.16
C ARG A 60 6.73 -2.27 -1.10
N ARG A 61 6.83 -3.05 -0.02
CA ARG A 61 5.81 -3.10 1.02
C ARG A 61 4.41 -3.41 0.44
N GLY A 62 4.37 -4.20 -0.63
CA GLY A 62 3.17 -4.50 -1.40
C GLY A 62 2.66 -3.38 -2.31
N GLU A 63 3.25 -2.19 -2.32
CA GLU A 63 2.84 -1.10 -3.22
C GLU A 63 3.59 -1.20 -4.55
N ALA A 64 2.86 -1.10 -5.66
CA ALA A 64 3.42 -1.17 -7.00
C ALA A 64 3.77 0.24 -7.51
N SER A 65 4.91 0.37 -8.17
CA SER A 65 5.41 1.64 -8.72
C SER A 65 6.13 1.41 -10.06
N TYR A 66 6.08 2.42 -10.93
CA TYR A 66 6.74 2.44 -12.24
C TYR A 66 7.62 3.69 -12.36
N ALA A 67 8.86 3.51 -12.82
CA ALA A 67 9.86 4.59 -12.84
C ALA A 67 9.83 5.44 -14.13
N GLY A 68 9.11 5.03 -15.18
CA GLY A 68 9.12 5.73 -16.47
C GLY A 68 8.28 7.01 -16.51
N GLY A 69 7.49 7.31 -15.48
CA GLY A 69 6.77 8.60 -15.34
C GLY A 69 5.57 8.81 -16.28
N GLU A 70 5.33 7.92 -17.24
CA GLU A 70 4.22 8.03 -18.21
C GLU A 70 2.82 7.81 -17.62
N PHE A 71 2.74 7.18 -16.45
CA PHE A 71 1.50 6.89 -15.74
C PHE A 71 1.75 6.70 -14.25
N ASN A 72 0.69 6.89 -13.46
CA ASN A 72 0.69 6.66 -12.04
C ASN A 72 0.05 5.30 -11.73
N ILE A 73 0.58 4.59 -10.74
CA ILE A 73 -0.02 3.36 -10.22
C ILE A 73 -0.49 3.66 -8.79
N ASN A 74 -1.80 3.55 -8.56
CA ASN A 74 -2.36 3.50 -7.22
C ASN A 74 -2.89 2.08 -6.95
N GLY A 75 -2.11 1.26 -6.26
CA GLY A 75 -2.50 -0.12 -6.05
C GLY A 75 -1.60 -0.90 -5.12
N ARG A 76 -2.10 -2.05 -4.68
CA ARG A 76 -1.41 -2.92 -3.73
C ARG A 76 -1.54 -4.38 -4.12
N VAL A 77 -0.50 -5.14 -3.79
CA VAL A 77 -0.49 -6.59 -3.70
C VAL A 77 -0.67 -6.98 -2.24
N SER A 78 -1.71 -7.75 -1.93
CA SER A 78 -1.93 -8.26 -0.59
C SER A 78 -0.93 -9.37 -0.22
N GLN A 79 -0.90 -9.79 1.03
CA GLN A 79 -0.07 -10.94 1.44
C GLN A 79 -0.51 -12.26 0.80
N SER A 80 -1.76 -12.37 0.35
CA SER A 80 -2.22 -13.53 -0.39
C SER A 80 -1.77 -13.50 -1.85
N GLY A 81 -1.28 -12.36 -2.35
CA GLY A 81 -0.91 -12.15 -3.74
C GLY A 81 -2.02 -11.52 -4.59
N ALA A 82 -3.18 -11.22 -4.00
CA ALA A 82 -4.24 -10.53 -4.73
C ALA A 82 -3.77 -9.11 -5.11
N VAL A 83 -3.97 -8.74 -6.36
CA VAL A 83 -3.61 -7.44 -6.94
C VAL A 83 -4.88 -6.65 -7.17
N ARG A 84 -4.88 -5.40 -6.71
CA ARG A 84 -5.87 -4.39 -7.10
C ARG A 84 -5.15 -3.06 -7.28
N ALA A 85 -5.32 -2.44 -8.44
CA ALA A 85 -4.73 -1.15 -8.75
C ALA A 85 -5.63 -0.34 -9.68
N VAL A 86 -5.45 0.97 -9.64
CA VAL A 86 -5.88 1.91 -10.67
C VAL A 86 -4.64 2.52 -11.27
N ILE A 87 -4.50 2.43 -12.59
CA ILE A 87 -3.43 3.07 -13.35
C ILE A 87 -4.02 4.31 -14.02
N SER A 88 -3.37 5.46 -13.93
CA SER A 88 -3.87 6.69 -14.56
C SER A 88 -2.82 7.41 -15.39
N ARG A 89 -3.29 8.02 -16.49
CA ARG A 89 -2.51 8.86 -17.41
C ARG A 89 -3.38 10.04 -17.83
N GLY A 90 -3.04 11.25 -17.37
CA GLY A 90 -3.88 12.42 -17.60
C GLY A 90 -5.29 12.20 -17.03
N ASN A 91 -6.30 12.26 -17.91
CA ASN A 91 -7.71 12.03 -17.54
C ASN A 91 -8.17 10.57 -17.73
N ASP A 92 -7.31 9.72 -18.30
CA ASP A 92 -7.63 8.30 -18.52
C ASP A 92 -7.19 7.48 -17.32
N ALA A 93 -7.99 6.45 -17.00
CA ALA A 93 -7.66 5.49 -15.96
C ALA A 93 -7.95 4.05 -16.42
N ALA A 94 -7.33 3.09 -15.74
CA ALA A 94 -7.59 1.68 -15.92
C ALA A 94 -7.65 0.95 -14.57
N ASP A 95 -8.74 0.22 -14.36
CA ASP A 95 -8.89 -0.69 -13.24
C ASP A 95 -8.16 -1.99 -13.54
N VAL A 96 -7.33 -2.44 -12.61
CA VAL A 96 -6.49 -3.63 -12.73
C VAL A 96 -6.76 -4.56 -11.56
N VAL A 97 -7.02 -5.83 -11.87
CA VAL A 97 -7.20 -6.89 -10.88
C VAL A 97 -6.44 -8.13 -11.29
N GLY A 98 -6.07 -8.97 -10.32
CA GLY A 98 -5.49 -10.28 -10.60
C GLY A 98 -4.72 -10.83 -9.41
N ARG A 99 -3.71 -11.65 -9.68
CA ARG A 99 -2.97 -12.34 -8.62
C ARG A 99 -1.52 -12.66 -9.01
N LEU A 100 -0.62 -12.49 -8.04
CA LEU A 100 0.75 -12.99 -8.10
C LEU A 100 0.86 -14.35 -7.41
N GLY A 101 1.45 -15.29 -8.11
CA GLY A 101 1.78 -16.64 -7.67
C GLY A 101 3.11 -16.71 -6.94
N ARG A 102 3.27 -17.74 -6.12
CA ARG A 102 4.49 -17.96 -5.31
C ARG A 102 5.70 -18.37 -6.15
N SER A 103 5.48 -18.85 -7.36
CA SER A 103 6.48 -19.25 -8.36
C SER A 103 7.12 -18.06 -9.08
N GLY A 104 6.78 -16.82 -8.73
CA GLY A 104 7.29 -15.64 -9.45
C GLY A 104 6.56 -15.38 -10.78
N THR A 105 5.36 -15.90 -10.95
CA THR A 105 4.49 -15.62 -12.09
C THR A 105 3.17 -15.02 -11.61
N GLY A 106 2.41 -14.36 -12.47
CA GLY A 106 1.09 -13.82 -12.13
C GLY A 106 0.31 -13.44 -13.36
N ASN A 107 -0.98 -13.19 -13.19
CA ASN A 107 -1.83 -12.70 -14.27
C ASN A 107 -3.10 -12.04 -13.72
N GLY A 108 -3.83 -11.40 -14.63
CA GLY A 108 -5.13 -10.83 -14.35
C GLY A 108 -5.70 -10.07 -15.53
N THR A 109 -6.63 -9.18 -15.24
CA THR A 109 -7.35 -8.39 -16.23
C THR A 109 -7.27 -6.91 -15.93
N TRP A 110 -7.55 -6.11 -16.95
CA TRP A 110 -7.69 -4.68 -16.84
C TRP A 110 -8.80 -4.16 -17.75
N THR A 111 -9.37 -3.02 -17.39
CA THR A 111 -10.33 -2.27 -18.21
C THR A 111 -10.08 -0.79 -18.03
N THR A 112 -10.19 0.00 -19.09
CA THR A 112 -10.15 1.47 -18.95
C THR A 112 -11.47 1.99 -18.40
N THR A 113 -11.37 3.10 -17.67
CA THR A 113 -12.49 3.95 -17.28
C THR A 113 -12.26 5.31 -17.92
N GLY A 114 -13.14 5.69 -18.86
CA GLY A 114 -12.97 6.92 -19.66
C GLY A 114 -13.74 6.87 -20.97
N LEU A 115 -13.44 7.82 -21.86
CA LEU A 115 -14.09 7.93 -23.18
C LEU A 115 -13.66 6.81 -24.14
N ILE A 116 -12.41 6.36 -24.03
CA ILE A 116 -11.88 5.25 -24.82
C ILE A 116 -12.00 3.97 -23.99
N ALA A 117 -12.88 3.06 -24.42
CA ALA A 117 -13.05 1.75 -23.81
C ALA A 117 -12.07 0.75 -24.42
N CYS A 118 -11.17 0.25 -23.58
CA CYS A 118 -10.27 -0.85 -23.88
C CYS A 118 -10.27 -1.83 -22.72
N SER A 119 -10.08 -3.11 -23.03
CA SER A 119 -9.91 -4.13 -22.01
C SER A 119 -8.93 -5.19 -22.44
N GLY A 120 -8.43 -5.94 -21.47
CA GLY A 120 -7.51 -7.01 -21.77
C GLY A 120 -7.01 -7.75 -20.55
N ARG A 121 -5.85 -8.37 -20.74
CA ARG A 121 -5.16 -9.16 -19.72
C ARG A 121 -3.77 -8.64 -19.46
N TRP A 122 -3.21 -9.06 -18.33
CA TRP A 122 -1.80 -8.88 -18.05
C TRP A 122 -1.18 -10.18 -17.55
N ASN A 123 0.12 -10.34 -17.82
CA ASN A 123 0.96 -11.39 -17.26
C ASN A 123 2.11 -10.75 -16.49
N ALA A 124 2.57 -11.40 -15.44
CA ALA A 124 3.68 -10.93 -14.61
C ALA A 124 4.73 -12.03 -14.46
N GLU A 125 5.99 -11.62 -14.52
CA GLU A 125 7.14 -12.46 -14.25
C GLU A 125 8.10 -11.72 -13.32
N ARG A 126 8.52 -12.40 -12.26
CA ARG A 126 9.50 -11.87 -11.33
C ARG A 126 10.86 -11.81 -12.01
N ARG A 127 11.63 -10.76 -11.72
CA ARG A 127 12.97 -10.55 -12.25
C ARG A 127 13.99 -10.62 -11.10
N GLY A 128 15.02 -11.43 -11.29
CA GLY A 128 15.99 -11.83 -10.25
C GLY A 128 15.46 -12.94 -9.36
#